data_AF-A0A1I5HV12-F1
#
_entry.id   AF-A0A1I5HV12-F1
#
_cell.length_a   1.000
_cell.length_b   1.000
_cell.length_c   1.000
_cell.angle_alpha   90.00
_cell.angle_beta   90.00
_cell.angle_gamma   90.00
#
_symmetry.space_group_name_H-M   'P 1'
#
loop_
_entity.id
_entity.type
_entity.pdbx_description
1 polymer ?
#
loop_
_entity_poly.entity_id
_entity_poly.type
_entity_poly.pdbx_seq_one_letter_code
_entity_poly.pdbx_strand_id
1 'polypeptide(L)'
;MRKNILNTALLLLLAFVAGACSDSDTTKTVDNGRRSGAGTILELLDNEEESLSSLNFAMGVGNYIIGVNCDGDWTASVDADWVTLSNYAGYGFINKLSYTKISVPKNEGAERTATLTISTGNLTKTLLITQKGPGADPDDPFETSYELVENLKMGYNLGNTLDANPWGSWWDPSTKTIADWETSWGQPLTTQEIIDAIAAKGFNIIRIPVTWYPHMDAQDNVSAEWMNRVQEVVDYVLKAGCYCILNIQHDNGAANGRTDGGAWLYADIDDYPALTVRYQKLWKQIAEHFKDYDEHLIFESFNEILNKSYSWTAPSSATDGAYQAINKLQQDFVNVVRETGGNNKYRNLAVTTYSATGTNDVALQAFELPDDPSNNHLYLSIHSYDPYNFCNYNAGKNQDGSEYDYNIYVFNEDCEATIDGVFARVSKRASEVGVPFIFGEFGAIDESKSMNERIKYAKYLKTKFQQYGTAGLWWMGLYNREDDEWYEEELVDALFQ
;
A
#
# COMPACT_ATOMS: atom_id res chain seq x y z
N MET A 1 78.54 -36.43 12.84
CA MET A 1 78.26 -37.08 11.54
C MET A 1 76.94 -36.49 11.03
N ARG A 2 76.95 -35.58 10.03
CA ARG A 2 76.81 -35.86 8.56
C ARG A 2 75.49 -36.61 8.27
N LYS A 3 74.59 -36.22 7.35
CA LYS A 3 74.62 -35.32 6.19
C LYS A 3 73.17 -35.01 5.68
N ASN A 4 73.05 -33.90 4.95
CA ASN A 4 71.95 -33.32 4.16
C ASN A 4 71.24 -34.23 3.13
N ILE A 5 70.08 -33.80 2.59
CA ILE A 5 69.88 -33.33 1.18
C ILE A 5 68.42 -32.85 0.90
N LEU A 6 68.29 -31.58 0.40
CA LEU A 6 67.42 -30.93 -0.63
C LEU A 6 65.98 -31.42 -0.90
N ASN A 7 65.00 -30.68 -1.45
CA ASN A 7 64.78 -29.33 -2.03
C ASN A 7 63.23 -29.23 -2.21
N THR A 8 62.54 -28.09 -2.13
CA THR A 8 62.37 -27.15 -3.26
C THR A 8 61.57 -25.93 -2.78
N ALA A 9 62.16 -24.74 -2.93
CA ALA A 9 61.47 -23.45 -3.02
C ALA A 9 61.98 -22.80 -4.31
N LEU A 10 61.08 -22.31 -5.17
CA LEU A 10 61.47 -21.61 -6.39
C LEU A 10 60.92 -20.18 -6.36
N LEU A 11 61.85 -19.24 -6.17
CA LEU A 11 61.72 -17.83 -6.52
C LEU A 11 61.78 -17.68 -8.05
N LEU A 12 61.10 -16.68 -8.58
CA LEU A 12 61.45 -16.08 -9.87
C LEU A 12 61.49 -14.55 -9.72
N LEU A 13 62.73 -14.05 -9.71
CA LEU A 13 63.13 -12.67 -10.02
C LEU A 13 62.88 -12.40 -11.51
N LEU A 14 62.57 -11.15 -11.87
CA LEU A 14 63.21 -10.53 -13.04
C LEU A 14 63.27 -9.01 -12.92
N ALA A 15 64.44 -8.50 -13.30
CA ALA A 15 64.93 -7.15 -13.08
C ALA A 15 64.74 -6.23 -14.30
N PHE A 16 64.78 -4.94 -14.01
CA PHE A 16 64.93 -3.82 -14.94
C PHE A 16 66.18 -3.93 -15.85
N VAL A 17 66.09 -3.44 -17.09
CA VAL A 17 66.86 -2.27 -17.63
C VAL A 17 66.27 -1.86 -19.01
N ALA A 18 66.31 -0.55 -19.26
CA ALA A 18 65.69 0.22 -20.34
C ALA A 18 66.33 0.11 -21.74
N GLY A 19 65.55 0.50 -22.76
CA GLY A 19 66.00 0.86 -24.11
C GLY A 19 64.83 1.31 -25.01
N ALA A 20 64.76 2.62 -25.31
CA ALA A 20 63.87 3.27 -26.29
C ALA A 20 64.29 2.94 -27.75
N CYS A 21 63.58 3.14 -28.87
CA CYS A 21 62.40 3.90 -29.29
C CYS A 21 61.74 3.19 -30.50
N SER A 22 60.45 3.42 -30.77
CA SER A 22 59.95 3.71 -32.13
C SER A 22 58.48 4.15 -32.07
N ASP A 23 58.23 5.42 -32.42
CA ASP A 23 56.91 6.03 -32.58
C ASP A 23 56.03 5.28 -33.58
N SER A 24 54.75 5.12 -33.25
CA SER A 24 53.67 5.55 -34.16
C SER A 24 52.37 5.71 -33.38
N ASP A 25 51.78 6.89 -33.59
CA ASP A 25 50.55 7.40 -33.02
C ASP A 25 49.36 6.44 -33.11
N THR A 26 48.61 6.34 -32.02
CA THR A 26 47.18 6.71 -31.97
C THR A 26 46.65 6.44 -30.55
N THR A 27 46.81 7.43 -29.66
CA THR A 27 45.96 7.50 -28.47
C THR A 27 44.52 7.74 -28.92
N LYS A 28 43.71 6.69 -29.01
CA LYS A 28 42.26 6.85 -28.85
C LYS A 28 42.03 7.17 -27.37
N THR A 29 42.02 8.46 -27.05
CA THR A 29 41.38 8.95 -25.83
C THR A 29 39.94 8.47 -25.88
N VAL A 30 39.58 7.54 -25.00
CA VAL A 30 38.17 7.33 -24.66
C VAL A 30 37.78 8.60 -23.91
N ASP A 31 37.11 9.53 -24.58
CA ASP A 31 36.53 10.71 -23.94
C ASP A 31 35.45 10.19 -22.99
N ASN A 32 35.77 10.10 -21.70
CA ASN A 32 34.84 9.63 -20.67
C ASN A 32 33.72 10.65 -20.38
N GLY A 33 33.58 11.72 -21.19
CA GLY A 33 32.62 12.81 -21.01
C GLY A 33 32.91 13.69 -19.79
N ARG A 34 33.96 13.37 -19.02
CA ARG A 34 34.46 14.14 -17.88
C ARG A 34 35.26 15.33 -18.42
N ARG A 35 34.57 16.44 -18.70
CA ARG A 35 35.20 17.75 -18.85
C ARG A 35 34.67 18.63 -17.73
N SER A 36 35.53 19.00 -16.80
CA SER A 36 35.28 20.07 -15.83
C SER A 36 35.04 21.37 -16.62
N GLY A 37 33.79 21.68 -16.93
CA GLY A 37 33.39 23.00 -17.39
C GLY A 37 33.58 24.04 -16.29
N ALA A 38 33.45 25.32 -16.65
CA ALA A 38 33.76 26.44 -15.75
C ALA A 38 32.69 26.70 -14.66
N GLY A 39 31.68 25.82 -14.53
CA GLY A 39 30.54 26.03 -13.64
C GLY A 39 29.64 27.16 -14.16
N THR A 40 29.26 27.07 -15.43
CA THR A 40 28.41 28.06 -16.12
C THR A 40 26.96 27.59 -16.31
N ILE A 41 26.68 26.32 -16.02
CA ILE A 41 25.33 25.73 -16.03
C ILE A 41 25.08 25.13 -14.65
N LEU A 42 23.93 25.46 -14.06
CA LEU A 42 23.45 24.81 -12.83
C LEU A 42 21.92 24.84 -12.79
N GLU A 43 21.31 23.67 -12.93
CA GLU A 43 19.88 23.45 -12.75
C GLU A 43 19.66 22.22 -11.87
N LEU A 44 18.61 22.29 -11.03
CA LEU A 44 18.14 21.17 -10.23
C LEU A 44 16.88 20.65 -10.91
N LEU A 45 16.85 19.36 -11.20
CA LEU A 45 15.81 18.72 -11.99
C LEU A 45 15.15 17.58 -11.21
N ASP A 46 13.86 17.36 -11.44
CA ASP A 46 13.16 16.17 -10.97
C ASP A 46 13.45 14.94 -11.84
N ASN A 47 12.71 13.86 -11.59
CA ASN A 47 12.84 12.61 -12.34
C ASN A 47 12.31 12.71 -13.79
N GLU A 48 11.57 13.77 -14.13
CA GLU A 48 11.06 14.06 -15.46
C GLU A 48 11.90 15.13 -16.20
N GLU A 49 13.05 15.49 -15.62
CA GLU A 49 13.96 16.52 -16.11
C GLU A 49 13.37 17.95 -16.10
N GLU A 50 12.35 18.20 -15.27
CA GLU A 50 11.77 19.53 -15.06
C GLU A 50 12.45 20.29 -13.92
N SER A 51 12.47 21.63 -14.00
CA SER A 51 13.18 22.46 -13.01
C SER A 51 12.50 22.45 -11.63
N LEU A 52 13.28 22.10 -10.61
CA LEU A 52 12.86 22.08 -9.20
C LEU A 52 13.23 23.36 -8.46
N SER A 53 12.29 23.88 -7.68
CA SER A 53 12.50 24.98 -6.71
C SER A 53 12.08 24.64 -5.27
N SER A 54 11.27 23.60 -5.09
CA SER A 54 10.87 23.08 -3.79
C SER A 54 10.61 21.58 -3.82
N LEU A 55 10.71 20.94 -2.65
CA LEU A 55 10.24 19.59 -2.37
C LEU A 55 9.34 19.60 -1.14
N ASN A 56 8.23 18.88 -1.20
CA ASN A 56 7.33 18.69 -0.07
C ASN A 56 7.36 17.23 0.34
N PHE A 57 7.69 16.98 1.60
CA PHE A 57 7.64 15.67 2.23
C PHE A 57 6.45 15.61 3.18
N ALA A 58 5.83 14.43 3.25
CA ALA A 58 4.89 14.13 4.31
C ALA A 58 5.61 13.95 5.66
N MET A 59 4.82 13.80 6.71
CA MET A 59 5.33 13.61 8.07
C MET A 59 6.18 12.35 8.22
N GLY A 60 5.93 11.31 7.43
CA GLY A 60 6.71 10.06 7.46
C GLY A 60 8.16 10.19 7.00
N VAL A 61 8.87 9.06 7.01
CA VAL A 61 10.21 8.95 6.39
C VAL A 61 10.08 9.17 4.89
N GLY A 62 10.96 9.98 4.31
CA GLY A 62 10.92 10.32 2.89
C GLY A 62 12.27 10.26 2.22
N ASN A 63 12.29 9.89 0.94
CA ASN A 63 13.48 9.93 0.09
C ASN A 63 13.10 10.56 -1.26
N TYR A 64 13.96 11.41 -1.80
CA TYR A 64 13.80 11.99 -3.13
C TYR A 64 15.16 12.12 -3.83
N ILE A 65 15.25 11.70 -5.09
CA ILE A 65 16.48 11.86 -5.90
C ILE A 65 16.30 13.09 -6.79
N ILE A 66 17.25 14.02 -6.74
CA ILE A 66 17.30 15.15 -7.67
C ILE A 66 18.39 14.94 -8.70
N GLY A 67 18.11 15.35 -9.94
CA GLY A 67 19.10 15.56 -10.99
C GLY A 67 19.82 16.89 -10.78
N VAL A 68 21.14 16.88 -10.90
CA VAL A 68 22.00 18.07 -10.90
C VAL A 68 22.57 18.21 -12.30
N ASN A 69 21.98 19.10 -13.08
CA ASN A 69 22.47 19.47 -14.41
C ASN A 69 23.53 20.57 -14.25
N CYS A 70 24.79 20.19 -14.35
CA CYS A 70 25.90 21.13 -14.23
C CYS A 70 27.10 20.73 -15.08
N ASP A 71 27.78 21.74 -15.61
CA ASP A 71 28.98 21.56 -16.42
C ASP A 71 30.28 21.55 -15.58
N GLY A 72 30.25 21.96 -14.31
CA GLY A 72 31.38 21.94 -13.39
C GLY A 72 31.16 21.03 -12.17
N ASP A 73 32.24 20.71 -11.46
CA ASP A 73 32.14 20.04 -10.16
C ASP A 73 31.30 20.88 -9.21
N TRP A 74 30.46 20.22 -8.41
CA TRP A 74 29.47 20.88 -7.58
C TRP A 74 29.60 20.46 -6.13
N THR A 75 29.12 21.32 -5.24
CA THR A 75 29.02 21.09 -3.80
C THR A 75 27.59 21.36 -3.34
N ALA A 76 27.18 20.71 -2.27
CA ALA A 76 25.87 20.87 -1.66
C ALA A 76 26.00 21.11 -0.16
N SER A 77 25.07 21.89 0.39
CA SER A 77 24.90 22.11 1.82
C SER A 77 23.42 22.24 2.14
N VAL A 78 23.03 21.88 3.36
CA VAL A 78 21.67 22.05 3.86
C VAL A 78 21.73 22.73 5.22
N ASP A 79 20.80 23.63 5.49
CA ASP A 79 20.75 24.44 6.72
C ASP A 79 20.05 23.73 7.89
N ALA A 80 19.74 22.44 7.74
CA ALA A 80 19.03 21.63 8.72
C ALA A 80 19.70 20.26 8.92
N ASP A 81 19.78 19.83 10.17
CA ASP A 81 20.36 18.56 10.60
C ASP A 81 19.45 17.34 10.31
N TRP A 82 18.15 17.57 10.18
CA TRP A 82 17.17 16.54 9.84
C TRP A 82 17.12 16.18 8.35
N VAL A 83 17.86 16.88 7.48
CA VAL A 83 17.98 16.52 6.06
C VAL A 83 19.34 15.86 5.81
N THR A 84 19.33 14.66 5.23
CA THR A 84 20.56 13.96 4.84
C THR A 84 20.68 13.83 3.33
N LEU A 85 21.85 14.16 2.78
CA LEU A 85 22.19 13.93 1.38
C LEU A 85 23.03 12.66 1.22
N SER A 86 22.82 11.89 0.13
CA SER A 86 23.70 10.76 -0.21
C SER A 86 25.13 11.21 -0.52
N ASN A 87 25.28 12.43 -1.04
CA ASN A 87 26.56 13.04 -1.36
C ASN A 87 26.43 14.58 -1.33
N TYR A 88 27.41 15.22 -0.72
CA TYR A 88 27.52 16.68 -0.57
C TYR A 88 28.41 17.32 -1.64
N ALA A 89 28.85 16.54 -2.62
CA ALA A 89 29.58 16.99 -3.78
C ALA A 89 29.41 15.97 -4.91
N GLY A 90 29.72 16.41 -6.13
CA GLY A 90 29.74 15.54 -7.29
C GLY A 90 30.41 16.21 -8.48
N TYR A 91 30.46 15.47 -9.59
CA TYR A 91 31.14 15.91 -10.80
C TYR A 91 30.16 16.53 -11.79
N GLY A 92 30.60 17.55 -12.52
CA GLY A 92 29.88 18.08 -13.67
C GLY A 92 30.10 17.21 -14.91
N PHE A 93 29.07 17.08 -15.74
CA PHE A 93 29.15 16.39 -17.01
C PHE A 93 28.40 17.17 -18.08
N ILE A 94 28.93 17.16 -19.31
CA ILE A 94 28.22 17.69 -20.46
C ILE A 94 27.18 16.64 -20.89
N ASN A 95 25.91 17.05 -21.00
CA ASN A 95 24.78 16.21 -21.44
C ASN A 95 24.54 14.96 -20.57
N LYS A 96 24.91 14.99 -19.30
CA LYS A 96 24.57 13.95 -18.31
C LYS A 96 24.30 14.59 -16.97
N LEU A 97 23.30 14.07 -16.27
CA LEU A 97 22.97 14.49 -14.92
C LEU A 97 23.91 13.82 -13.89
N SER A 98 24.29 14.61 -12.89
CA SER A 98 24.70 14.08 -11.59
C SER A 98 23.46 13.89 -10.71
N TYR A 99 23.58 13.14 -9.62
CA TYR A 99 22.46 12.90 -8.71
C TYR A 99 22.88 13.07 -7.25
N THR A 100 21.92 13.47 -6.42
CA THR A 100 22.00 13.33 -4.97
C THR A 100 20.62 12.96 -4.44
N LYS A 101 20.58 12.06 -3.47
CA LYS A 101 19.37 11.65 -2.78
C LYS A 101 19.21 12.45 -1.49
N ILE A 102 18.08 13.12 -1.36
CA ILE A 102 17.61 13.80 -0.16
C ILE A 102 16.82 12.79 0.67
N SER A 103 17.13 12.66 1.96
CA SER A 103 16.44 11.77 2.89
C SER A 103 16.00 12.56 4.12
N VAL A 104 14.76 12.39 4.55
CA VAL A 104 14.19 13.01 5.74
C VAL A 104 13.66 11.92 6.69
N PRO A 105 13.91 12.02 8.00
CA PRO A 105 13.30 11.12 8.99
C PRO A 105 11.84 11.51 9.21
N LYS A 106 11.08 10.68 9.95
CA LYS A 106 9.76 11.08 10.46
C LYS A 106 9.84 12.44 11.18
N ASN A 107 8.86 13.29 10.98
CA ASN A 107 8.72 14.54 11.71
C ASN A 107 7.74 14.34 12.88
N GLU A 108 8.24 14.40 14.10
CA GLU A 108 7.40 14.33 15.31
C GLU A 108 7.02 15.72 15.85
N GLY A 109 7.54 16.79 15.24
CA GLY A 109 7.25 18.17 15.61
C GLY A 109 6.40 18.89 14.56
N ALA A 110 6.14 20.17 14.79
CA ALA A 110 5.44 21.02 13.82
C ALA A 110 6.08 20.96 12.42
N GLU A 111 5.32 21.40 11.40
CA GLU A 111 5.86 21.56 10.05
C GLU A 111 7.20 22.31 10.09
N ARG A 112 8.18 21.78 9.36
CA ARG A 112 9.56 22.26 9.36
C ARG A 112 10.06 22.46 7.94
N THR A 113 10.95 23.42 7.77
CA THR A 113 11.55 23.76 6.47
C THR A 113 13.06 23.74 6.53
N ALA A 114 13.70 23.40 5.41
CA ALA A 114 15.14 23.45 5.20
C ALA A 114 15.45 24.00 3.80
N THR A 115 16.64 24.54 3.62
CA THR A 115 17.15 25.03 2.35
C THR A 115 18.34 24.20 1.92
N LEU A 116 18.19 23.41 0.86
CA LEU A 116 19.32 22.80 0.17
C LEU A 116 19.93 23.83 -0.79
N THR A 117 21.23 24.07 -0.67
CA THR A 117 22.00 24.94 -1.55
C THR A 117 23.01 24.12 -2.32
N ILE A 118 22.96 24.17 -3.66
CA ILE A 118 23.94 23.55 -4.55
C ILE A 118 24.70 24.65 -5.28
N SER A 119 26.02 24.51 -5.37
CA SER A 119 26.90 25.50 -6.00
C SER A 119 27.91 24.83 -6.93
N THR A 120 28.19 25.47 -8.07
CA THR A 120 29.28 25.12 -8.99
C THR A 120 29.89 26.40 -9.55
N GLY A 121 31.21 26.54 -9.55
CA GLY A 121 31.87 27.79 -9.89
C GLY A 121 31.33 28.97 -9.08
N ASN A 122 30.75 29.97 -9.76
CA ASN A 122 30.09 31.13 -9.14
C ASN A 122 28.56 31.02 -9.12
N LEU A 123 27.99 29.92 -9.62
CA LEU A 123 26.55 29.69 -9.64
C LEU A 123 26.09 29.03 -8.35
N THR A 124 24.87 29.36 -7.96
CA THR A 124 24.20 28.74 -6.80
C THR A 124 22.71 28.60 -7.11
N LYS A 125 22.15 27.46 -6.72
CA LYS A 125 20.71 27.16 -6.75
C LYS A 125 20.29 26.71 -5.37
N THR A 126 19.08 27.12 -4.97
CA THR A 126 18.47 26.74 -3.72
C THR A 126 17.19 25.96 -3.98
N LEU A 127 16.92 24.97 -3.13
CA LEU A 127 15.73 24.16 -3.13
C LEU A 127 15.12 24.21 -1.73
N LEU A 128 13.88 24.70 -1.63
CA LEU A 128 13.13 24.69 -0.36
C LEU A 128 12.61 23.28 -0.09
N ILE A 129 12.96 22.71 1.06
CA ILE A 129 12.45 21.41 1.51
C ILE A 129 11.47 21.69 2.65
N THR A 130 10.20 21.34 2.47
CA THR A 130 9.18 21.41 3.51
C THR A 130 8.82 20.00 3.93
N GLN A 131 8.69 19.76 5.24
CA GLN A 131 8.18 18.50 5.77
C GLN A 131 7.02 18.76 6.74
N LYS A 132 5.86 18.16 6.45
CA LYS A 132 4.67 18.25 7.30
C LYS A 132 4.95 17.68 8.70
N GLY A 133 4.23 18.15 9.71
CA GLY A 133 4.23 17.61 11.09
C GLY A 133 2.89 16.94 11.45
N PRO A 134 2.77 16.36 12.65
CA PRO A 134 1.49 15.89 13.17
C PRO A 134 0.59 17.09 13.50
N GLY A 135 -0.72 16.94 13.26
CA GLY A 135 -1.77 17.83 13.78
C GLY A 135 -1.55 19.33 13.58
N ALA A 136 -1.85 19.86 12.39
CA ALA A 136 -1.99 21.31 12.24
C ALA A 136 -3.20 21.87 13.01
N ASP A 137 -4.12 21.00 13.42
CA ASP A 137 -5.30 21.34 14.20
C ASP A 137 -5.07 21.02 15.69
N PRO A 138 -4.96 22.03 16.58
CA PRO A 138 -4.79 21.81 18.02
C PRO A 138 -6.00 21.17 18.70
N ASP A 139 -7.15 21.12 18.03
CA ASP A 139 -8.38 20.51 18.54
C ASP A 139 -8.56 19.05 18.09
N ASP A 140 -7.63 18.50 17.31
CA ASP A 140 -7.60 17.11 16.89
C ASP A 140 -7.24 16.19 18.06
N PRO A 141 -8.18 15.35 18.56
CA PRO A 141 -7.93 14.47 19.67
C PRO A 141 -7.46 13.08 19.23
N PHE A 142 -7.35 12.81 17.92
CA PHE A 142 -7.15 11.47 17.37
C PHE A 142 -5.72 11.27 16.90
N GLU A 143 -5.25 10.04 17.00
CA GLU A 143 -3.99 9.65 16.41
C GLU A 143 -4.00 9.84 14.87
N THR A 144 -2.85 10.24 14.35
CA THR A 144 -2.63 10.30 12.90
C THR A 144 -2.63 8.91 12.29
N SER A 145 -2.86 8.80 10.98
CA SER A 145 -2.77 7.53 10.26
C SER A 145 -1.38 6.88 10.34
N TYR A 146 -0.32 7.67 10.57
CA TYR A 146 1.03 7.15 10.80
C TYR A 146 1.16 6.51 12.19
N GLU A 147 0.61 7.13 13.22
CA GLU A 147 0.58 6.56 14.58
C GLU A 147 -0.29 5.31 14.64
N LEU A 148 -1.45 5.34 13.98
CA LEU A 148 -2.29 4.16 13.77
C LEU A 148 -1.45 2.99 13.25
N VAL A 149 -0.77 3.17 12.11
CA VAL A 149 0.03 2.09 11.49
C VAL A 149 1.16 1.60 12.38
N GLU A 150 1.80 2.48 13.15
CA GLU A 150 2.83 2.11 14.14
C GLU A 150 2.25 1.29 15.30
N ASN A 151 0.99 1.53 15.67
CA ASN A 151 0.29 0.81 16.73
C ASN A 151 -0.23 -0.57 16.27
N LEU A 152 -0.30 -0.84 14.97
CA LEU A 152 -0.75 -2.13 14.44
C LEU A 152 0.28 -3.24 14.63
N LYS A 153 -0.21 -4.44 14.94
CA LYS A 153 0.60 -5.66 15.07
C LYS A 153 0.38 -6.59 13.89
N MET A 154 -0.85 -7.08 13.77
CA MET A 154 -1.35 -7.98 12.73
C MET A 154 -2.88 -7.89 12.79
N GLY A 155 -3.53 -7.93 11.64
CA GLY A 155 -4.98 -7.90 11.60
C GLY A 155 -5.65 -9.13 11.03
N TYR A 156 -6.97 -9.13 11.16
CA TYR A 156 -7.83 -10.24 10.76
C TYR A 156 -9.05 -9.68 10.01
N ASN A 157 -9.37 -10.26 8.86
CA ASN A 157 -10.61 -9.96 8.16
C ASN A 157 -11.72 -10.92 8.62
N LEU A 158 -12.82 -10.35 9.11
CA LEU A 158 -14.06 -11.06 9.40
C LEU A 158 -14.85 -11.31 8.11
N GLY A 159 -14.21 -11.89 7.11
CA GLY A 159 -14.80 -12.09 5.77
C GLY A 159 -15.88 -13.17 5.74
N ASN A 160 -16.59 -13.24 4.61
CA ASN A 160 -17.75 -14.11 4.35
C ASN A 160 -18.81 -14.09 5.47
N THR A 161 -19.01 -12.93 6.07
CA THR A 161 -19.89 -12.67 7.20
C THR A 161 -20.89 -11.58 6.80
N LEU A 162 -20.65 -10.30 7.14
CA LEU A 162 -21.52 -9.19 6.76
C LEU A 162 -21.32 -8.73 5.31
N ASP A 163 -20.28 -9.20 4.64
CA ASP A 163 -20.08 -9.08 3.21
C ASP A 163 -20.93 -10.07 2.39
N ALA A 164 -21.44 -11.13 3.02
CA ALA A 164 -22.13 -12.19 2.31
C ALA A 164 -23.39 -11.67 1.58
N ASN A 165 -23.43 -11.89 0.27
CA ASN A 165 -24.50 -11.38 -0.61
C ASN A 165 -25.01 -12.46 -1.59
N PRO A 166 -25.55 -13.59 -1.09
CA PRO A 166 -26.02 -14.70 -1.92
C PRO A 166 -27.01 -14.26 -3.01
N TRP A 167 -26.85 -14.86 -4.20
CA TRP A 167 -27.73 -14.61 -5.35
C TRP A 167 -27.97 -15.88 -6.15
N GLY A 168 -29.22 -16.07 -6.54
CA GLY A 168 -29.68 -17.22 -7.30
C GLY A 168 -31.14 -17.54 -6.97
N SER A 169 -31.76 -18.39 -7.79
CA SER A 169 -33.17 -18.79 -7.61
C SER A 169 -33.46 -19.53 -6.30
N TRP A 170 -32.42 -20.00 -5.60
CA TRP A 170 -32.50 -20.68 -4.30
C TRP A 170 -32.49 -19.70 -3.12
N TRP A 171 -32.20 -18.43 -3.36
CA TRP A 171 -32.18 -17.38 -2.35
C TRP A 171 -33.32 -16.39 -2.61
N ASP A 172 -34.31 -16.36 -1.72
CA ASP A 172 -35.36 -15.34 -1.72
C ASP A 172 -35.10 -14.34 -0.57
N PRO A 173 -34.53 -13.15 -0.87
CA PRO A 173 -34.26 -12.09 0.09
C PRO A 173 -35.42 -11.75 1.02
N SER A 174 -36.66 -11.82 0.52
CA SER A 174 -37.85 -11.39 1.28
C SER A 174 -38.21 -12.33 2.44
N THR A 175 -37.59 -13.51 2.48
CA THR A 175 -37.82 -14.55 3.50
C THR A 175 -36.69 -14.66 4.50
N LYS A 176 -35.66 -13.81 4.40
CA LYS A 176 -34.39 -13.96 5.13
C LYS A 176 -34.30 -12.96 6.26
N THR A 177 -33.90 -13.46 7.43
CA THR A 177 -33.55 -12.67 8.59
C THR A 177 -32.12 -12.13 8.46
N ILE A 178 -31.76 -11.16 9.30
CA ILE A 178 -30.38 -10.64 9.36
C ILE A 178 -29.36 -11.75 9.63
N ALA A 179 -29.70 -12.70 10.52
CA ALA A 179 -28.84 -13.85 10.81
C ALA A 179 -28.68 -14.78 9.60
N ASP A 180 -29.72 -14.97 8.78
CA ASP A 180 -29.60 -15.75 7.55
C ASP A 180 -28.61 -15.10 6.58
N TRP A 181 -28.61 -13.76 6.45
CA TRP A 181 -27.66 -13.03 5.60
C TRP A 181 -26.23 -13.19 6.08
N GLU A 182 -25.97 -12.88 7.36
CA GLU A 182 -24.63 -12.95 7.96
C GLU A 182 -24.01 -14.35 7.88
N THR A 183 -24.85 -15.39 7.96
CA THR A 183 -24.39 -16.79 7.95
C THR A 183 -24.43 -17.45 6.57
N SER A 184 -24.88 -16.71 5.54
CA SER A 184 -25.20 -17.30 4.23
C SER A 184 -24.01 -17.86 3.45
N TRP A 185 -22.78 -17.45 3.79
CA TRP A 185 -21.54 -17.98 3.22
C TRP A 185 -20.80 -18.92 4.18
N GLY A 186 -21.52 -19.49 5.16
CA GLY A 186 -21.05 -20.61 5.98
C GLY A 186 -20.30 -20.21 7.25
N GLN A 187 -20.16 -18.91 7.54
CA GLN A 187 -19.67 -18.45 8.84
C GLN A 187 -20.81 -18.48 9.87
N PRO A 188 -20.54 -18.78 11.15
CA PRO A 188 -21.55 -18.67 12.19
C PRO A 188 -21.87 -17.20 12.47
N LEU A 189 -22.98 -16.97 13.18
CA LEU A 189 -23.33 -15.62 13.65
C LEU A 189 -22.22 -15.10 14.56
N THR A 190 -21.73 -13.89 14.29
CA THR A 190 -20.65 -13.29 15.07
C THR A 190 -21.12 -13.01 16.50
N THR A 191 -20.30 -13.36 17.48
CA THR A 191 -20.52 -13.05 18.90
C THR A 191 -19.31 -12.31 19.47
N GLN A 192 -19.47 -11.73 20.67
CA GLN A 192 -18.35 -11.12 21.39
C GLN A 192 -17.24 -12.14 21.64
N GLU A 193 -17.57 -13.37 21.99
CA GLU A 193 -16.61 -14.43 22.31
C GLU A 193 -15.68 -14.76 21.13
N ILE A 194 -16.23 -14.81 19.90
CA ILE A 194 -15.43 -15.00 18.67
C ILE A 194 -14.42 -13.86 18.52
N ILE A 195 -14.84 -12.62 18.74
CA ILE A 195 -13.98 -11.44 18.59
C ILE A 195 -12.94 -11.38 19.71
N ASP A 196 -13.32 -11.70 20.94
CA ASP A 196 -12.41 -11.78 22.09
C ASP A 196 -11.34 -12.86 21.87
N ALA A 197 -11.70 -14.01 21.29
CA ALA A 197 -10.74 -15.08 20.96
C ALA A 197 -9.72 -14.64 19.90
N ILE A 198 -10.17 -13.95 18.84
CA ILE A 198 -9.29 -13.38 17.81
C ILE A 198 -8.34 -12.34 18.44
N ALA A 199 -8.88 -11.42 19.25
CA ALA A 199 -8.08 -10.41 19.94
C ALA A 199 -7.06 -11.02 20.92
N ALA A 200 -7.47 -12.03 21.69
CA ALA A 200 -6.63 -12.70 22.68
C ALA A 200 -5.42 -13.43 22.06
N LYS A 201 -5.52 -13.86 20.78
CA LYS A 201 -4.38 -14.44 20.05
C LYS A 201 -3.33 -13.41 19.64
N GLY A 202 -3.67 -12.12 19.68
CA GLY A 202 -2.74 -11.01 19.47
C GLY A 202 -3.06 -10.12 18.27
N PHE A 203 -4.09 -10.44 17.50
CA PHE A 203 -4.62 -9.54 16.47
C PHE A 203 -5.18 -8.28 17.16
N ASN A 204 -4.82 -7.09 16.67
CA ASN A 204 -5.26 -5.83 17.27
C ASN A 204 -5.99 -4.90 16.31
N ILE A 205 -6.25 -5.35 15.09
CA ILE A 205 -7.12 -4.69 14.13
C ILE A 205 -7.97 -5.74 13.42
N ILE A 206 -9.29 -5.53 13.40
CA ILE A 206 -10.24 -6.41 12.74
C ILE A 206 -10.98 -5.61 11.68
N ARG A 207 -10.93 -6.08 10.44
CA ARG A 207 -11.72 -5.52 9.35
C ARG A 207 -13.02 -6.27 9.24
N ILE A 208 -14.12 -5.52 9.14
CA ILE A 208 -15.48 -5.99 8.95
C ILE A 208 -15.90 -5.58 7.52
N PRO A 209 -15.68 -6.47 6.54
CA PRO A 209 -16.30 -6.36 5.22
C PRO A 209 -17.83 -6.27 5.34
N VAL A 210 -18.47 -5.26 4.73
CA VAL A 210 -19.94 -5.16 4.74
C VAL A 210 -20.47 -4.87 3.34
N THR A 211 -21.45 -5.66 2.91
CA THR A 211 -22.20 -5.40 1.68
C THR A 211 -23.55 -4.78 2.02
N TRP A 212 -23.93 -3.70 1.33
CA TRP A 212 -25.05 -2.84 1.73
C TRP A 212 -26.25 -2.91 0.79
N TYR A 213 -26.05 -3.05 -0.53
CA TYR A 213 -27.12 -2.95 -1.52
C TYR A 213 -28.35 -3.87 -1.30
N PRO A 214 -28.26 -5.10 -0.76
CA PRO A 214 -29.45 -5.93 -0.51
C PRO A 214 -30.31 -5.38 0.64
N HIS A 215 -29.72 -4.52 1.46
CA HIS A 215 -30.29 -3.97 2.68
C HIS A 215 -30.70 -2.51 2.52
N MET A 216 -30.78 -2.02 1.28
CA MET A 216 -31.19 -0.65 0.95
C MET A 216 -32.58 -0.64 0.30
N ASP A 217 -33.40 0.34 0.65
CA ASP A 217 -34.68 0.55 -0.02
C ASP A 217 -34.52 1.21 -1.41
N ALA A 218 -35.63 1.38 -2.13
CA ALA A 218 -35.63 1.99 -3.46
C ALA A 218 -35.26 3.49 -3.46
N GLN A 219 -35.08 4.11 -2.29
CA GLN A 219 -34.58 5.46 -2.12
C GLN A 219 -33.15 5.46 -1.61
N ASP A 220 -32.47 4.31 -1.55
CA ASP A 220 -31.10 4.14 -1.03
C ASP A 220 -30.97 4.40 0.47
N ASN A 221 -32.04 4.22 1.25
CA ASN A 221 -31.94 4.21 2.72
C ASN A 221 -31.57 2.81 3.21
N VAL A 222 -30.55 2.71 4.07
CA VAL A 222 -30.15 1.45 4.69
C VAL A 222 -31.19 1.02 5.73
N SER A 223 -31.55 -0.26 5.74
CA SER A 223 -32.40 -0.85 6.76
C SER A 223 -31.81 -0.64 8.16
N ALA A 224 -32.64 -0.15 9.08
CA ALA A 224 -32.24 0.02 10.47
C ALA A 224 -31.80 -1.29 11.13
N GLU A 225 -32.43 -2.42 10.76
CA GLU A 225 -32.05 -3.74 11.30
C GLU A 225 -30.64 -4.15 10.85
N TRP A 226 -30.28 -3.85 9.60
CA TRP A 226 -28.94 -4.14 9.09
C TRP A 226 -27.89 -3.21 9.70
N MET A 227 -28.15 -1.90 9.73
CA MET A 227 -27.25 -0.92 10.35
C MET A 227 -26.98 -1.26 11.82
N ASN A 228 -28.01 -1.61 12.59
CA ASN A 228 -27.86 -1.99 13.99
C ASN A 228 -27.04 -3.28 14.17
N ARG A 229 -27.19 -4.25 13.25
CA ARG A 229 -26.37 -5.47 13.33
C ARG A 229 -24.90 -5.20 13.00
N VAL A 230 -24.63 -4.38 11.99
CA VAL A 230 -23.27 -3.92 11.70
C VAL A 230 -22.70 -3.21 12.92
N GLN A 231 -23.48 -2.33 13.56
CA GLN A 231 -23.08 -1.64 14.78
C GLN A 231 -22.73 -2.61 15.91
N GLU A 232 -23.54 -3.64 16.13
CA GLU A 232 -23.29 -4.65 17.16
C GLU A 232 -21.95 -5.38 16.94
N VAL A 233 -21.61 -5.74 15.70
CA VAL A 233 -20.33 -6.40 15.40
C VAL A 233 -19.15 -5.43 15.53
N VAL A 234 -19.32 -4.16 15.12
CA VAL A 234 -18.34 -3.09 15.38
C VAL A 234 -18.09 -2.93 16.89
N ASP A 235 -19.17 -2.90 17.69
CA ASP A 235 -19.09 -2.79 19.14
C ASP A 235 -18.31 -3.94 19.77
N TYR A 236 -18.44 -5.16 19.25
CA TYR A 236 -17.66 -6.30 19.72
C TYR A 236 -16.16 -6.08 19.51
N VAL A 237 -15.75 -5.61 18.32
CA VAL A 237 -14.34 -5.34 17.98
C VAL A 237 -13.75 -4.27 18.89
N LEU A 238 -14.47 -3.17 19.06
CA LEU A 238 -14.00 -2.06 19.87
C LEU A 238 -13.98 -2.40 21.36
N LYS A 239 -14.96 -3.18 21.85
CA LYS A 239 -14.98 -3.66 23.24
C LYS A 239 -13.85 -4.64 23.54
N ALA A 240 -13.36 -5.37 22.54
CA ALA A 240 -12.17 -6.21 22.66
C ALA A 240 -10.85 -5.39 22.68
N GLY A 241 -10.93 -4.06 22.50
CA GLY A 241 -9.78 -3.17 22.47
C GLY A 241 -9.00 -3.20 21.15
N CYS A 242 -9.62 -3.68 20.08
CA CYS A 242 -9.04 -3.69 18.73
C CYS A 242 -9.47 -2.44 17.95
N TYR A 243 -8.63 -2.06 16.99
CA TYR A 243 -9.05 -1.21 15.89
C TYR A 243 -10.08 -1.94 15.01
N CYS A 244 -11.04 -1.21 14.45
CA CYS A 244 -12.09 -1.73 13.61
C CYS A 244 -12.10 -1.01 12.25
N ILE A 245 -11.92 -1.73 11.14
CA ILE A 245 -12.15 -1.17 9.80
C ILE A 245 -13.55 -1.55 9.33
N LEU A 246 -14.37 -0.57 8.98
CA LEU A 246 -15.68 -0.75 8.37
C LEU A 246 -15.67 -0.19 6.94
N ASN A 247 -16.21 -0.94 5.97
CA ASN A 247 -16.13 -0.56 4.57
C ASN A 247 -17.45 -0.75 3.79
N ILE A 248 -17.34 -0.56 2.47
CA ILE A 248 -18.29 -1.01 1.47
C ILE A 248 -17.64 -2.14 0.63
N GLN A 249 -18.12 -3.38 0.75
CA GLN A 249 -17.51 -4.59 0.20
C GLN A 249 -18.02 -4.96 -1.19
N HIS A 250 -19.05 -5.82 -1.32
CA HIS A 250 -19.50 -6.35 -2.63
C HIS A 250 -20.59 -5.49 -3.30
N ASP A 251 -20.76 -4.26 -2.85
CA ASP A 251 -21.37 -3.19 -3.64
C ASP A 251 -20.47 -2.76 -4.81
N ASN A 252 -19.18 -3.08 -4.75
CA ASN A 252 -18.20 -2.96 -5.83
C ASN A 252 -17.56 -4.33 -6.14
N GLY A 253 -16.58 -4.36 -7.05
CA GLY A 253 -15.94 -5.58 -7.54
C GLY A 253 -16.55 -6.08 -8.85
N ALA A 254 -16.39 -7.37 -9.14
CA ALA A 254 -16.93 -7.96 -10.35
C ALA A 254 -18.41 -8.34 -10.19
N ALA A 255 -19.26 -7.89 -11.11
CA ALA A 255 -20.67 -8.29 -11.09
C ALA A 255 -20.88 -9.79 -11.39
N ASN A 256 -19.92 -10.49 -11.99
CA ASN A 256 -20.00 -11.94 -12.22
C ASN A 256 -21.30 -12.41 -12.91
N GLY A 257 -21.84 -11.59 -13.83
CA GLY A 257 -23.09 -11.87 -14.54
C GLY A 257 -24.37 -11.63 -13.73
N ARG A 258 -24.27 -11.01 -12.56
CA ARG A 258 -25.39 -10.64 -11.69
C ARG A 258 -26.31 -9.62 -12.34
N THR A 259 -27.59 -9.72 -12.00
CA THR A 259 -28.65 -8.82 -12.48
C THR A 259 -29.48 -8.22 -11.34
N ASP A 260 -29.10 -8.50 -10.09
CA ASP A 260 -29.78 -8.08 -8.86
C ASP A 260 -29.25 -6.77 -8.27
N GLY A 261 -28.32 -6.10 -8.95
CA GLY A 261 -27.71 -4.86 -8.48
C GLY A 261 -26.49 -5.06 -7.57
N GLY A 262 -25.95 -6.28 -7.46
CA GLY A 262 -24.61 -6.49 -6.90
C GLY A 262 -23.52 -5.82 -7.76
N ALA A 263 -22.44 -5.37 -7.12
CA ALA A 263 -21.36 -4.60 -7.77
C ALA A 263 -21.86 -3.35 -8.54
N TRP A 264 -22.87 -2.65 -8.02
CA TRP A 264 -23.43 -1.45 -8.65
C TRP A 264 -22.44 -0.28 -8.68
N LEU A 265 -21.46 -0.23 -7.77
CA LEU A 265 -20.42 0.79 -7.69
C LEU A 265 -19.20 0.32 -8.50
N TYR A 266 -18.92 1.01 -9.60
CA TYR A 266 -17.78 0.77 -10.46
C TYR A 266 -17.16 2.10 -10.94
N ALA A 267 -15.91 2.03 -11.39
CA ALA A 267 -15.14 3.18 -11.83
C ALA A 267 -15.37 3.44 -13.32
N ASP A 268 -16.27 4.37 -13.63
CA ASP A 268 -16.56 4.82 -15.00
C ASP A 268 -16.90 6.32 -14.97
N ILE A 269 -16.22 7.12 -15.80
CA ILE A 269 -16.33 8.59 -15.71
C ILE A 269 -17.65 9.12 -16.28
N ASP A 270 -18.26 8.40 -17.22
CA ASP A 270 -19.52 8.79 -17.83
C ASP A 270 -20.69 8.46 -16.90
N ASP A 271 -20.61 7.35 -16.17
CA ASP A 271 -21.62 6.94 -15.18
C ASP A 271 -21.41 7.57 -13.79
N TYR A 272 -20.21 8.09 -13.49
CA TYR A 272 -19.86 8.72 -12.21
C TYR A 272 -20.92 9.69 -11.68
N PRO A 273 -21.50 10.63 -12.46
CA PRO A 273 -22.49 11.58 -11.95
C PRO A 273 -23.74 10.92 -11.36
N ALA A 274 -24.11 9.72 -11.82
CA ALA A 274 -25.22 8.96 -11.28
C ALA A 274 -24.79 8.11 -10.08
N LEU A 275 -23.62 7.45 -10.17
CA LEU A 275 -23.09 6.56 -9.14
C LEU A 275 -22.75 7.31 -7.84
N THR A 276 -22.15 8.50 -7.97
CA THR A 276 -21.68 9.28 -6.81
C THR A 276 -22.82 9.69 -5.87
N VAL A 277 -24.02 9.96 -6.39
CA VAL A 277 -25.18 10.35 -5.57
C VAL A 277 -25.56 9.23 -4.60
N ARG A 278 -25.63 7.99 -5.10
CA ARG A 278 -25.95 6.81 -4.29
C ARG A 278 -24.83 6.50 -3.30
N TYR A 279 -23.58 6.59 -3.76
CA TYR A 279 -22.38 6.37 -2.96
C TYR A 279 -22.26 7.33 -1.77
N GLN A 280 -22.37 8.63 -2.03
CA GLN A 280 -22.36 9.67 -1.00
C GLN A 280 -23.52 9.50 -0.02
N LYS A 281 -24.71 9.14 -0.50
CA LYS A 281 -25.86 8.89 0.38
C LYS A 281 -25.64 7.69 1.30
N LEU A 282 -25.03 6.62 0.82
CA LEU A 282 -24.68 5.46 1.64
C LEU A 282 -23.66 5.84 2.72
N TRP A 283 -22.54 6.45 2.32
CA TRP A 283 -21.51 6.88 3.26
C TRP A 283 -22.01 7.89 4.29
N LYS A 284 -22.90 8.81 3.91
CA LYS A 284 -23.50 9.75 4.85
C LYS A 284 -24.27 9.04 5.95
N GLN A 285 -25.07 8.03 5.61
CA GLN A 285 -25.83 7.26 6.60
C GLN A 285 -24.90 6.49 7.55
N ILE A 286 -23.87 5.84 7.01
CA ILE A 286 -22.86 5.11 7.81
C ILE A 286 -22.13 6.09 8.73
N ALA A 287 -21.56 7.16 8.17
CA ALA A 287 -20.79 8.14 8.93
C ALA A 287 -21.63 8.83 10.01
N GLU A 288 -22.89 9.22 9.73
CA GLU A 288 -23.77 9.81 10.74
C GLU A 288 -24.10 8.82 11.87
N HIS A 289 -24.31 7.54 11.56
CA HIS A 289 -24.63 6.51 12.54
C HIS A 289 -23.45 6.22 13.48
N PHE A 290 -22.24 6.14 12.92
CA PHE A 290 -21.01 5.83 13.65
C PHE A 290 -20.23 7.08 14.11
N LYS A 291 -20.86 8.26 14.08
CA LYS A 291 -20.19 9.56 14.26
C LYS A 291 -19.49 9.73 15.59
N ASP A 292 -20.04 9.17 16.67
CA ASP A 292 -19.56 9.42 18.04
C ASP A 292 -18.53 8.38 18.51
N TYR A 293 -18.20 7.38 17.68
CA TYR A 293 -17.16 6.39 17.96
C TYR A 293 -15.77 7.05 17.97
N ASP A 294 -14.88 6.56 18.83
CA ASP A 294 -13.52 7.09 18.95
C ASP A 294 -12.61 6.71 17.75
N GLU A 295 -11.32 7.01 17.87
CA GLU A 295 -10.29 6.82 16.84
C GLU A 295 -10.07 5.37 16.41
N HIS A 296 -10.48 4.39 17.23
CA HIS A 296 -10.30 2.98 16.91
C HIS A 296 -11.20 2.51 15.76
N LEU A 297 -12.30 3.22 15.49
CA LEU A 297 -13.13 2.94 14.32
C LEU A 297 -12.60 3.70 13.10
N ILE A 298 -12.34 2.97 12.03
CA ILE A 298 -11.78 3.44 10.76
C ILE A 298 -12.79 3.17 9.65
N PHE A 299 -12.92 4.09 8.70
CA PHE A 299 -13.73 3.87 7.50
C PHE A 299 -12.85 3.63 6.29
N GLU A 300 -13.14 2.59 5.51
CA GLU A 300 -12.49 2.31 4.23
C GLU A 300 -13.48 2.54 3.08
N SER A 301 -13.13 3.46 2.17
CA SER A 301 -13.95 3.97 1.06
C SER A 301 -14.75 2.89 0.33
N PHE A 302 -14.06 1.84 -0.11
CA PHE A 302 -14.60 0.65 -0.76
C PHE A 302 -13.49 -0.42 -0.86
N ASN A 303 -13.88 -1.65 -1.17
CA ASN A 303 -12.99 -2.81 -1.26
C ASN A 303 -12.09 -2.84 -2.53
N GLU A 304 -12.61 -3.26 -3.68
CA GLU A 304 -11.85 -3.56 -4.90
C GLU A 304 -12.61 -3.03 -6.12
N ILE A 305 -12.73 -1.72 -6.23
CA ILE A 305 -13.48 -1.11 -7.33
C ILE A 305 -12.80 -1.40 -8.67
N LEU A 306 -13.61 -1.89 -9.62
CA LEU A 306 -13.20 -2.18 -11.00
C LEU A 306 -13.90 -1.22 -11.96
N ASN A 307 -13.44 -1.17 -13.21
CA ASN A 307 -14.14 -0.45 -14.26
C ASN A 307 -15.45 -1.16 -14.65
N LYS A 308 -16.25 -0.53 -15.51
CA LYS A 308 -17.53 -1.09 -16.01
C LYS A 308 -17.40 -2.44 -16.73
N SER A 309 -16.18 -2.78 -17.17
CA SER A 309 -15.85 -4.07 -17.79
C SER A 309 -15.33 -5.12 -16.80
N TYR A 310 -15.27 -4.79 -15.50
CA TYR A 310 -14.79 -5.66 -14.42
C TYR A 310 -13.35 -6.17 -14.64
N SER A 311 -12.46 -5.31 -15.14
CA SER A 311 -11.06 -5.69 -15.39
C SER A 311 -10.25 -5.68 -14.09
N TRP A 312 -9.65 -6.80 -13.70
CA TRP A 312 -8.88 -6.92 -12.45
C TRP A 312 -7.48 -6.31 -12.49
N THR A 313 -6.80 -6.36 -13.64
CA THR A 313 -5.39 -5.96 -13.73
C THR A 313 -5.22 -4.47 -13.97
N ALA A 314 -5.95 -3.93 -14.93
CA ALA A 314 -5.97 -2.52 -15.31
C ALA A 314 -7.11 -2.26 -16.29
N PRO A 315 -7.59 -1.02 -16.41
CA PRO A 315 -8.44 -0.59 -17.51
C PRO A 315 -7.80 -0.90 -18.88
N SER A 316 -8.63 -1.20 -19.87
CA SER A 316 -8.16 -1.67 -21.19
C SER A 316 -7.48 -0.60 -22.04
N SER A 317 -7.68 0.68 -21.71
CA SER A 317 -7.06 1.81 -22.39
C SER A 317 -6.88 3.00 -21.46
N ALA A 318 -5.97 3.92 -21.83
CA ALA A 318 -5.78 5.17 -21.10
C ALA A 318 -6.98 6.12 -21.16
N THR A 319 -7.95 5.88 -22.06
CA THR A 319 -9.17 6.70 -22.23
C THR A 319 -10.38 6.10 -21.53
N ASP A 320 -10.24 4.99 -20.79
CA ASP A 320 -11.33 4.29 -20.09
C ASP A 320 -11.94 5.17 -18.98
N GLY A 321 -11.19 6.15 -18.45
CA GLY A 321 -11.67 7.08 -17.44
C GLY A 321 -11.82 6.49 -16.04
N ALA A 322 -11.63 5.19 -15.86
CA ALA A 322 -11.75 4.52 -14.56
C ALA A 322 -10.85 5.13 -13.47
N TYR A 323 -9.57 5.43 -13.76
CA TYR A 323 -8.68 6.07 -12.79
C TYR A 323 -9.16 7.46 -12.36
N GLN A 324 -9.75 8.23 -13.28
CA GLN A 324 -10.35 9.52 -12.93
C GLN A 324 -11.61 9.32 -12.07
N ALA A 325 -12.46 8.35 -12.41
CA ALA A 325 -13.69 8.07 -11.70
C ALA A 325 -13.42 7.59 -10.26
N ILE A 326 -12.46 6.69 -10.05
CA ILE A 326 -12.08 6.21 -8.71
C ILE A 326 -11.56 7.36 -7.84
N ASN A 327 -10.63 8.20 -8.35
CA ASN A 327 -10.10 9.33 -7.57
C ASN A 327 -11.21 10.30 -7.16
N LYS A 328 -12.18 10.56 -8.05
CA LYS A 328 -13.36 11.39 -7.74
C LYS A 328 -14.27 10.75 -6.68
N LEU A 329 -14.52 9.44 -6.76
CA LEU A 329 -15.31 8.72 -5.75
C LEU A 329 -14.64 8.76 -4.37
N GLN A 330 -13.31 8.58 -4.28
CA GLN A 330 -12.61 8.66 -3.00
C GLN A 330 -12.63 10.07 -2.41
N GLN A 331 -12.54 11.10 -3.26
CA GLN A 331 -12.74 12.48 -2.82
C GLN A 331 -14.15 12.71 -2.27
N ASP A 332 -15.18 12.19 -2.95
CA ASP A 332 -16.57 12.29 -2.49
C ASP A 332 -16.77 11.57 -1.14
N PHE A 333 -16.10 10.44 -0.92
CA PHE A 333 -16.08 9.73 0.36
C PHE A 333 -15.48 10.57 1.49
N VAL A 334 -14.26 11.09 1.29
CA VAL A 334 -13.60 11.93 2.30
C VAL A 334 -14.49 13.15 2.60
N ASN A 335 -14.97 13.85 1.57
CA ASN A 335 -15.85 15.00 1.74
C ASN A 335 -17.09 14.67 2.59
N VAL A 336 -17.83 13.63 2.21
CA VAL A 336 -19.06 13.24 2.92
C VAL A 336 -18.79 12.86 4.37
N VAL A 337 -17.75 12.07 4.63
CA VAL A 337 -17.41 11.68 6.00
C VAL A 337 -17.06 12.92 6.82
N ARG A 338 -16.19 13.80 6.33
CA ARG A 338 -15.79 15.03 7.03
C ARG A 338 -16.98 15.99 7.26
N GLU A 339 -17.88 16.11 6.29
CA GLU A 339 -19.10 16.93 6.38
C GLU A 339 -20.02 16.53 7.53
N THR A 340 -20.02 15.25 7.93
CA THR A 340 -20.84 14.81 9.07
C THR A 340 -20.35 15.40 10.41
N GLY A 341 -19.11 15.88 10.50
CA GLY A 341 -18.56 16.53 11.69
C GLY A 341 -18.33 15.59 12.88
N GLY A 342 -18.22 16.12 14.11
CA GLY A 342 -17.91 15.31 15.29
C GLY A 342 -16.55 14.61 15.16
N ASN A 343 -16.44 13.37 15.64
CA ASN A 343 -15.21 12.58 15.53
C ASN A 343 -14.86 12.23 14.07
N ASN A 344 -15.84 12.21 13.17
CA ASN A 344 -15.58 11.98 11.75
C ASN A 344 -14.76 13.11 11.10
N LYS A 345 -14.58 14.26 11.76
CA LYS A 345 -13.58 15.24 11.33
C LYS A 345 -12.18 14.66 11.36
N TYR A 346 -11.83 13.89 12.39
CA TYR A 346 -10.47 13.41 12.62
C TYR A 346 -10.32 11.89 12.47
N ARG A 347 -11.41 11.17 12.20
CA ARG A 347 -11.38 9.72 11.96
C ARG A 347 -10.37 9.35 10.86
N ASN A 348 -9.51 8.37 11.11
CA ASN A 348 -8.65 7.82 10.07
C ASN A 348 -9.49 7.15 8.97
N LEU A 349 -9.18 7.45 7.71
CA LEU A 349 -9.87 6.93 6.54
C LEU A 349 -8.91 6.17 5.62
N ALA A 350 -9.36 5.03 5.12
CA ALA A 350 -8.64 4.22 4.15
C ALA A 350 -9.14 4.50 2.74
N VAL A 351 -8.19 4.65 1.82
CA VAL A 351 -8.43 4.81 0.38
C VAL A 351 -7.61 3.78 -0.36
N THR A 352 -8.12 3.25 -1.48
CA THR A 352 -7.49 2.18 -2.24
C THR A 352 -7.02 2.66 -3.61
N THR A 353 -6.13 1.89 -4.21
CA THR A 353 -5.89 1.94 -5.65
C THR A 353 -7.03 1.26 -6.42
N TYR A 354 -7.03 1.37 -7.74
CA TYR A 354 -7.87 0.54 -8.61
C TYR A 354 -7.64 -0.94 -8.29
N SER A 355 -8.73 -1.72 -8.18
CA SER A 355 -8.71 -3.12 -7.73
C SER A 355 -7.93 -3.40 -6.43
N ALA A 356 -7.71 -2.38 -5.60
CA ALA A 356 -6.80 -2.41 -4.44
C ALA A 356 -5.40 -2.96 -4.76
N THR A 357 -4.96 -2.89 -6.01
CA THR A 357 -3.71 -3.54 -6.44
C THR A 357 -2.45 -2.82 -5.96
N GLY A 358 -1.47 -3.61 -5.49
CA GLY A 358 -0.07 -3.19 -5.28
C GLY A 358 0.91 -3.70 -6.35
N THR A 359 0.42 -4.42 -7.37
CA THR A 359 1.27 -5.10 -8.36
C THR A 359 1.37 -4.37 -9.70
N ASN A 360 0.54 -3.36 -9.94
CA ASN A 360 0.48 -2.63 -11.19
C ASN A 360 0.98 -1.18 -11.04
N ASP A 361 2.10 -0.85 -11.67
CA ASP A 361 2.70 0.49 -11.62
C ASP A 361 1.78 1.57 -12.20
N VAL A 362 1.02 1.28 -13.25
CA VAL A 362 0.09 2.24 -13.86
C VAL A 362 -1.05 2.56 -12.90
N ALA A 363 -1.63 1.55 -12.26
CA ALA A 363 -2.69 1.75 -11.27
C ALA A 363 -2.20 2.51 -10.04
N LEU A 364 -1.00 2.17 -9.54
CA LEU A 364 -0.38 2.89 -8.43
C LEU A 364 -0.10 4.35 -8.79
N GLN A 365 0.46 4.64 -9.96
CA GLN A 365 0.74 6.02 -10.36
C GLN A 365 -0.51 6.84 -10.65
N ALA A 366 -1.60 6.20 -11.06
CA ALA A 366 -2.86 6.87 -11.31
C ALA A 366 -3.68 7.16 -10.04
N PHE A 367 -3.36 6.53 -8.90
CA PHE A 367 -3.99 6.82 -7.61
C PHE A 367 -3.67 8.25 -7.18
N GLU A 368 -4.67 9.09 -6.96
CA GLU A 368 -4.48 10.42 -6.36
C GLU A 368 -5.00 10.39 -4.93
N LEU A 369 -4.20 10.92 -4.00
CA LEU A 369 -4.64 11.08 -2.62
C LEU A 369 -5.74 12.16 -2.58
N PRO A 370 -6.91 11.88 -1.97
CA PRO A 370 -7.91 12.92 -1.76
C PRO A 370 -7.40 14.10 -0.94
N ASP A 371 -7.88 15.28 -1.26
CA ASP A 371 -7.75 16.44 -0.39
C ASP A 371 -8.54 16.18 0.90
N ASP A 372 -7.88 16.31 2.05
CA ASP A 372 -8.49 16.17 3.37
C ASP A 372 -8.23 17.44 4.19
N PRO A 373 -9.27 18.11 4.75
CA PRO A 373 -9.06 19.20 5.69
C PRO A 373 -8.32 18.74 6.97
N SER A 374 -8.37 17.45 7.29
CA SER A 374 -7.72 16.88 8.47
C SER A 374 -6.37 16.28 8.08
N ASN A 375 -5.32 16.87 8.61
CA ASN A 375 -3.96 16.52 8.21
C ASN A 375 -3.55 15.15 8.75
N ASN A 376 -3.01 14.31 7.87
CA ASN A 376 -2.47 12.99 8.21
C ASN A 376 -3.51 11.98 8.75
N HIS A 377 -4.77 12.02 8.27
CA HIS A 377 -5.79 11.03 8.61
C HIS A 377 -6.21 10.13 7.44
N LEU A 378 -5.41 10.09 6.39
CA LEU A 378 -5.58 9.17 5.26
C LEU A 378 -4.46 8.14 5.25
N TYR A 379 -4.79 6.89 4.89
CA TYR A 379 -3.80 5.87 4.54
C TYR A 379 -4.21 5.10 3.29
N LEU A 380 -3.21 4.57 2.58
CA LEU A 380 -3.41 3.73 1.42
C LEU A 380 -3.68 2.27 1.85
N SER A 381 -4.81 1.71 1.46
CA SER A 381 -5.12 0.28 1.61
C SER A 381 -4.93 -0.44 0.27
N ILE A 382 -4.18 -1.54 0.29
CA ILE A 382 -3.99 -2.43 -0.86
C ILE A 382 -4.20 -3.88 -0.46
N HIS A 383 -4.56 -4.74 -1.40
CA HIS A 383 -4.67 -6.18 -1.20
C HIS A 383 -3.53 -6.88 -1.92
N SER A 384 -3.01 -7.94 -1.30
CA SER A 384 -1.96 -8.75 -1.92
C SER A 384 -2.10 -10.23 -1.56
N TYR A 385 -2.42 -11.00 -2.58
CA TYR A 385 -2.34 -12.46 -2.55
C TYR A 385 -1.17 -12.91 -3.43
N ASP A 386 -0.01 -12.29 -3.24
CA ASP A 386 1.17 -12.49 -4.09
C ASP A 386 2.21 -13.40 -3.44
N PRO A 387 2.82 -14.34 -4.19
CA PRO A 387 2.54 -14.65 -5.59
C PRO A 387 1.17 -15.31 -5.77
N TYR A 388 0.37 -14.83 -6.74
CA TYR A 388 -0.99 -15.31 -6.99
C TYR A 388 -1.08 -16.84 -7.06
N ASN A 389 -0.19 -17.47 -7.83
CA ASN A 389 -0.18 -18.92 -8.02
C ASN A 389 0.24 -19.73 -6.79
N PHE A 390 0.89 -19.10 -5.81
CA PHE A 390 1.17 -19.72 -4.51
C PHE A 390 -0.04 -19.54 -3.60
N CYS A 391 -0.54 -18.32 -3.48
CA CYS A 391 -1.57 -17.94 -2.52
C CYS A 391 -2.98 -18.42 -2.90
N ASN A 392 -3.26 -18.57 -4.20
CA ASN A 392 -4.53 -19.01 -4.76
C ASN A 392 -4.38 -20.31 -5.54
N TYR A 393 -5.50 -21.02 -5.68
CA TYR A 393 -5.60 -22.17 -6.57
C TYR A 393 -5.72 -21.70 -8.01
N ASN A 394 -4.77 -22.09 -8.87
CA ASN A 394 -4.76 -21.70 -10.28
C ASN A 394 -4.46 -22.89 -11.20
N ALA A 395 -5.41 -23.81 -11.27
CA ALA A 395 -5.41 -24.91 -12.22
C ALA A 395 -6.83 -25.14 -12.76
N GLY A 396 -6.93 -25.68 -13.98
CA GLY A 396 -8.22 -25.89 -14.61
C GLY A 396 -8.15 -26.37 -16.05
N LYS A 397 -9.24 -26.14 -16.79
CA LYS A 397 -9.37 -26.49 -18.21
C LYS A 397 -9.68 -25.26 -19.05
N ASN A 398 -8.96 -25.12 -20.16
CA ASN A 398 -9.24 -24.14 -21.20
C ASN A 398 -10.50 -24.53 -21.99
N GLN A 399 -11.04 -23.59 -22.77
CA GLN A 399 -12.23 -23.82 -23.61
C GLN A 399 -12.03 -24.92 -24.68
N ASP A 400 -10.79 -25.14 -25.11
CA ASP A 400 -10.43 -26.21 -26.06
C ASP A 400 -10.26 -27.59 -25.38
N GLY A 401 -10.44 -27.66 -24.06
CA GLY A 401 -10.31 -28.87 -23.26
C GLY A 401 -8.91 -29.17 -22.75
N SER A 402 -7.89 -28.36 -23.09
CA SER A 402 -6.54 -28.51 -22.53
C SER A 402 -6.50 -28.16 -21.05
N GLU A 403 -5.71 -28.90 -20.27
CA GLU A 403 -5.50 -28.65 -18.84
C GLU A 403 -4.33 -27.70 -18.61
N TYR A 404 -4.44 -26.83 -17.60
CA TYR A 404 -3.34 -26.01 -17.10
C TYR A 404 -3.23 -26.18 -15.59
N ASP A 405 -2.00 -26.12 -15.09
CA ASP A 405 -1.70 -26.00 -13.66
C ASP A 405 -0.57 -24.98 -13.51
N TYR A 406 -0.92 -23.80 -12.99
CA TYR A 406 0.03 -22.73 -12.73
C TYR A 406 0.46 -22.67 -11.26
N ASN A 407 -0.03 -23.58 -10.41
CA ASN A 407 0.22 -23.53 -8.98
C ASN A 407 1.71 -23.59 -8.64
N ILE A 408 2.09 -22.76 -7.68
CA ILE A 408 3.40 -22.81 -7.03
C ILE A 408 3.22 -23.56 -5.71
N TYR A 409 3.83 -24.73 -5.58
CA TYR A 409 3.71 -25.57 -4.38
C TYR A 409 4.86 -25.40 -3.38
N VAL A 410 5.95 -24.73 -3.77
CA VAL A 410 7.13 -24.51 -2.94
C VAL A 410 7.40 -23.01 -2.88
N PHE A 411 7.45 -22.46 -1.66
CA PHE A 411 7.82 -21.08 -1.43
C PHE A 411 9.34 -20.94 -1.52
N ASN A 412 9.82 -20.18 -2.51
CA ASN A 412 11.23 -20.04 -2.86
C ASN A 412 11.62 -18.56 -3.09
N GLU A 413 12.87 -18.32 -3.47
CA GLU A 413 13.42 -16.97 -3.71
C GLU A 413 12.66 -16.18 -4.79
N ASP A 414 12.04 -16.82 -5.79
CA ASP A 414 11.21 -16.13 -6.79
C ASP A 414 9.89 -15.62 -6.18
N CYS A 415 9.34 -16.37 -5.21
CA CYS A 415 8.18 -15.94 -4.44
C CYS A 415 8.52 -14.72 -3.58
N GLU A 416 9.68 -14.79 -2.90
CA GLU A 416 10.24 -13.69 -2.11
C GLU A 416 10.45 -12.44 -2.96
N ALA A 417 11.05 -12.58 -4.15
CA ALA A 417 11.28 -11.48 -5.08
C ALA A 417 9.97 -10.83 -5.58
N THR A 418 8.91 -11.62 -5.77
CA THR A 418 7.59 -11.11 -6.14
C THR A 418 7.01 -10.23 -5.04
N ILE A 419 7.06 -10.71 -3.80
CA ILE A 419 6.63 -9.96 -2.61
C ILE A 419 7.46 -8.69 -2.44
N ASP A 420 8.79 -8.78 -2.57
CA ASP A 420 9.69 -7.63 -2.50
C ASP A 420 9.30 -6.53 -3.49
N GLY A 421 8.95 -6.92 -4.72
CA GLY A 421 8.47 -6.00 -5.73
C GLY A 421 7.18 -5.27 -5.30
N VAL A 422 6.23 -5.97 -4.66
CA VAL A 422 4.98 -5.37 -4.18
C VAL A 422 5.28 -4.33 -3.10
N PHE A 423 6.02 -4.71 -2.06
CA PHE A 423 6.34 -3.79 -0.97
C PHE A 423 7.12 -2.56 -1.46
N ALA A 424 8.10 -2.76 -2.35
CA ALA A 424 8.88 -1.65 -2.90
C ALA A 424 8.01 -0.67 -3.70
N ARG A 425 7.11 -1.17 -4.55
CA ARG A 425 6.20 -0.32 -5.34
C ARG A 425 5.22 0.45 -4.48
N VAL A 426 4.55 -0.23 -3.55
CA VAL A 426 3.54 0.38 -2.67
C VAL A 426 4.20 1.39 -1.74
N SER A 427 5.32 1.03 -1.10
CA SER A 427 6.06 1.94 -0.23
C SER A 427 6.52 3.20 -0.96
N LYS A 428 7.02 3.05 -2.19
CA LYS A 428 7.38 4.18 -3.05
C LYS A 428 6.16 5.08 -3.31
N ARG A 429 5.03 4.50 -3.74
CA ARG A 429 3.83 5.30 -4.06
C ARG A 429 3.25 6.00 -2.83
N ALA A 430 3.13 5.28 -1.71
CA ALA A 430 2.65 5.82 -0.45
C ALA A 430 3.52 6.99 0.04
N SER A 431 4.85 6.87 -0.11
CA SER A 431 5.78 7.96 0.21
C SER A 431 5.64 9.17 -0.72
N GLU A 432 5.44 8.95 -2.02
CA GLU A 432 5.25 10.01 -3.03
C GLU A 432 3.98 10.82 -2.78
N VAL A 433 2.89 10.16 -2.42
CA VAL A 433 1.60 10.82 -2.13
C VAL A 433 1.44 11.23 -0.67
N GLY A 434 2.36 10.80 0.20
CA GLY A 434 2.50 11.34 1.54
C GLY A 434 1.57 10.73 2.60
N VAL A 435 1.37 9.41 2.55
CA VAL A 435 0.57 8.65 3.52
C VAL A 435 1.26 7.34 3.91
N PRO A 436 0.94 6.73 5.06
CA PRO A 436 1.30 5.35 5.31
C PRO A 436 0.40 4.40 4.51
N PHE A 437 0.72 3.11 4.54
CA PHE A 437 -0.07 2.09 3.86
C PHE A 437 -0.29 0.87 4.75
N ILE A 438 -1.36 0.12 4.47
CA ILE A 438 -1.74 -1.14 5.12
C ILE A 438 -2.14 -2.14 4.04
N PHE A 439 -1.82 -3.42 4.27
CA PHE A 439 -2.38 -4.51 3.45
C PHE A 439 -3.77 -4.87 3.98
N GLY A 440 -4.83 -4.26 3.40
CA GLY A 440 -6.23 -4.45 3.78
C GLY A 440 -6.68 -5.92 3.73
N GLU A 441 -6.10 -6.68 2.80
CA GLU A 441 -6.23 -8.12 2.71
C GLU A 441 -4.89 -8.73 2.27
N PHE A 442 -4.53 -9.86 2.89
CA PHE A 442 -3.48 -10.73 2.39
C PHE A 442 -3.71 -12.17 2.87
N GLY A 443 -3.03 -13.13 2.25
CA GLY A 443 -3.01 -14.50 2.75
C GLY A 443 -2.61 -15.52 1.70
N ALA A 444 -2.21 -16.70 2.16
CA ALA A 444 -2.11 -17.89 1.33
C ALA A 444 -3.34 -18.76 1.61
N ILE A 445 -4.42 -18.49 0.86
CA ILE A 445 -5.77 -19.03 1.11
C ILE A 445 -6.02 -20.38 0.44
N ASP A 446 -5.14 -20.82 -0.46
CA ASP A 446 -5.19 -22.17 -1.01
C ASP A 446 -4.52 -23.20 -0.07
N GLU A 447 -5.35 -23.94 0.66
CA GLU A 447 -4.94 -25.02 1.57
C GLU A 447 -4.36 -26.26 0.86
N SER A 448 -4.36 -26.34 -0.47
CA SER A 448 -3.66 -27.41 -1.19
C SER A 448 -2.13 -27.28 -1.08
N LYS A 449 -1.62 -26.10 -0.73
CA LYS A 449 -0.20 -25.88 -0.42
C LYS A 449 0.09 -26.38 0.98
N SER A 450 1.20 -27.13 1.14
CA SER A 450 1.53 -27.72 2.43
C SER A 450 1.72 -26.64 3.51
N MET A 451 1.32 -26.96 4.74
CA MET A 451 1.39 -26.03 5.87
C MET A 451 2.80 -25.47 6.09
N ASN A 452 3.84 -26.29 5.90
CA ASN A 452 5.24 -25.86 5.99
C ASN A 452 5.58 -24.71 5.01
N GLU A 453 5.03 -24.73 3.80
CA GLU A 453 5.30 -23.69 2.79
C GLU A 453 4.49 -22.42 3.10
N ARG A 454 3.26 -22.56 3.59
CA ARG A 454 2.42 -21.44 4.04
C ARG A 454 3.03 -20.75 5.27
N ILE A 455 3.65 -21.50 6.18
CA ILE A 455 4.44 -20.94 7.30
C ILE A 455 5.64 -20.12 6.81
N LYS A 456 6.36 -20.56 5.77
CA LYS A 456 7.46 -19.76 5.19
C LYS A 456 6.94 -18.44 4.64
N TYR A 457 5.84 -18.47 3.91
CA TYR A 457 5.15 -17.27 3.40
C TYR A 457 4.77 -16.32 4.54
N ALA A 458 4.11 -16.82 5.60
CA ALA A 458 3.69 -16.03 6.75
C ALA A 458 4.88 -15.33 7.44
N LYS A 459 5.97 -16.07 7.70
CA LYS A 459 7.21 -15.50 8.29
C LYS A 459 7.86 -14.47 7.40
N TYR A 460 7.86 -14.70 6.09
CA TYR A 460 8.42 -13.76 5.13
C TYR A 460 7.62 -12.45 5.10
N LEU A 461 6.29 -12.52 5.03
CA LEU A 461 5.46 -11.32 5.12
C LEU A 461 5.59 -10.60 6.46
N LYS A 462 5.66 -11.32 7.58
CA LYS A 462 5.92 -10.71 8.88
C LYS A 462 7.23 -9.92 8.89
N THR A 463 8.29 -10.48 8.31
CA THR A 463 9.57 -9.79 8.14
C THR A 463 9.42 -8.53 7.30
N LYS A 464 8.63 -8.56 6.22
CA LYS A 464 8.39 -7.39 5.36
C LYS A 464 7.57 -6.32 6.03
N PHE A 465 6.52 -6.69 6.75
CA PHE A 465 5.74 -5.75 7.57
C PHE A 465 6.64 -5.00 8.57
N GLN A 466 7.52 -5.71 9.28
CA GLN A 466 8.51 -5.09 10.18
C GLN A 466 9.50 -4.19 9.44
N GLN A 467 10.03 -4.65 8.30
CA GLN A 467 11.00 -3.90 7.50
C GLN A 467 10.44 -2.56 6.98
N TYR A 468 9.16 -2.55 6.58
CA TYR A 468 8.50 -1.39 5.99
C TYR A 468 7.68 -0.56 6.98
N GLY A 469 7.61 -0.98 8.26
CA GLY A 469 6.83 -0.27 9.29
C GLY A 469 5.34 -0.21 8.95
N THR A 470 4.78 -1.33 8.48
CA THR A 470 3.37 -1.46 8.08
C THR A 470 2.79 -2.76 8.68
N ALA A 471 1.50 -3.00 8.48
CA ALA A 471 0.81 -4.20 8.89
C ALA A 471 -0.10 -4.72 7.76
N GLY A 472 -0.56 -5.95 7.90
CA GLY A 472 -1.56 -6.54 7.04
C GLY A 472 -2.67 -7.21 7.82
N LEU A 473 -3.81 -7.43 7.16
CA LEU A 473 -4.94 -8.14 7.71
C LEU A 473 -5.15 -9.46 6.95
N TRP A 474 -4.95 -10.58 7.65
CA TRP A 474 -5.09 -11.90 7.04
C TRP A 474 -6.54 -12.16 6.65
N TRP A 475 -6.78 -12.69 5.45
CA TRP A 475 -8.12 -13.06 4.97
C TRP A 475 -8.59 -14.39 5.57
N MET A 476 -9.36 -14.31 6.65
CA MET A 476 -10.13 -15.40 7.29
C MET A 476 -9.39 -16.75 7.48
N GLY A 477 -10.12 -17.85 7.72
CA GLY A 477 -9.59 -19.22 7.64
C GLY A 477 -8.66 -19.70 8.76
N LEU A 478 -8.14 -18.81 9.61
CA LEU A 478 -7.22 -19.20 10.69
C LEU A 478 -7.93 -19.76 11.93
N TYR A 479 -9.12 -19.23 12.23
CA TYR A 479 -9.91 -19.52 13.42
C TYR A 479 -11.26 -20.10 13.00
N ASN A 480 -11.57 -21.30 13.48
CA ASN A 480 -12.87 -21.93 13.33
C ASN A 480 -13.82 -21.30 14.35
N ARG A 481 -14.70 -20.44 13.86
CA ARG A 481 -15.64 -19.65 14.66
C ARG A 481 -16.80 -20.48 15.24
N GLU A 482 -17.07 -21.67 14.69
CA GLU A 482 -18.16 -22.54 15.16
C GLU A 482 -17.70 -23.34 16.38
N ASP A 483 -16.47 -23.84 16.35
CA ASP A 483 -15.92 -24.73 17.39
C ASP A 483 -15.06 -23.99 18.44
N ASP A 484 -14.79 -22.69 18.26
CA ASP A 484 -13.89 -21.89 19.11
C ASP A 484 -12.45 -22.46 19.14
N GLU A 485 -11.91 -22.79 17.97
CA GLU A 485 -10.58 -23.41 17.83
C GLU A 485 -9.74 -22.78 16.71
N TRP A 486 -8.42 -22.66 16.93
CA TRP A 486 -7.47 -22.25 15.89
C TRP A 486 -7.14 -23.43 14.98
N TYR A 487 -7.79 -23.51 13.82
CA TYR A 487 -7.58 -24.57 12.82
C TYR A 487 -6.13 -24.65 12.34
N GLU A 488 -5.46 -23.49 12.20
CA GLU A 488 -4.09 -23.39 11.68
C GLU A 488 -3.15 -22.73 12.71
N GLU A 489 -3.18 -23.19 13.96
CA GLU A 489 -2.44 -22.54 15.06
C GLU A 489 -0.95 -22.29 14.74
N GLU A 490 -0.27 -23.24 14.10
CA GLU A 490 1.14 -23.09 13.70
C GLU A 490 1.39 -22.01 12.64
N LEU A 491 0.41 -21.76 11.75
CA LEU A 491 0.45 -20.66 10.80
C LEU A 491 0.20 -19.32 11.49
N VAL A 492 -0.74 -19.29 12.44
CA VAL A 492 -1.04 -18.10 13.23
C VAL A 492 0.17 -17.68 14.05
N ASP A 493 0.80 -18.62 14.74
CA ASP A 493 2.01 -18.36 15.53
C ASP A 493 3.13 -17.82 14.63
N ALA A 494 3.24 -18.29 13.39
CA ALA A 494 4.21 -17.81 12.41
C ALA A 494 3.97 -16.36 11.94
N LEU A 495 2.75 -15.83 12.06
CA LEU A 495 2.44 -14.42 11.78
C LEU A 495 2.94 -13.48 12.89
N PHE A 496 3.23 -14.00 14.09
CA PHE A 496 3.69 -13.22 15.24
C PHE A 496 5.18 -13.44 15.60
N GLN A 497 5.82 -14.45 15.01
CA GLN A 497 7.27 -14.73 15.13
C GLN A 497 8.08 -13.94 14.12
#